data_AF-A0AAV4C343-F1
#
_entry.id   AF-A0AAV4C343-F1
#
_cell.length_a   1.000
_cell.length_b   1.000
_cell.length_c   1.000
_cell.angle_alpha   90.00
_cell.angle_beta   90.00
_cell.angle_gamma   90.00
#
_symmetry.space_group_name_H-M   'P 1'
#
loop_
_entity.id
_entity.type
_entity.pdbx_description
1 polymer ?
#
loop_
_entity_poly.entity_id
_entity_poly.type
_entity_poly.pdbx_seq_one_letter_code
_entity_poly.pdbx_strand_id
1 'polypeptide(L)'
;MAKQEDTGSQYSTLFHRSRRAFRRRLLTKAHEDHPCIVRMKRKLHQSYWWPGQDKDIDNFVKYCADCQLNDKPLLRNYYATAVTPHDRSLGEIMFN
;
A
#
# COMPACT_ATOMS: atom_id res chain seq x y z
N MET A 1 10.46 -28.37 -46.65
CA MET A 1 10.49 -26.96 -46.18
C MET A 1 9.21 -26.75 -45.36
N ALA A 2 9.21 -26.87 -44.03
CA ALA A 2 9.56 -25.81 -43.04
C ALA A 2 8.84 -24.49 -43.39
N LYS A 3 7.96 -23.88 -42.58
CA LYS A 3 8.02 -23.56 -41.13
C LYS A 3 6.58 -23.25 -40.61
N GLN A 4 6.16 -23.82 -39.48
CA GLN A 4 6.08 -23.24 -38.12
C GLN A 4 4.81 -22.39 -37.82
N GLU A 5 3.80 -22.94 -37.12
CA GLU A 5 3.40 -22.70 -35.69
C GLU A 5 3.11 -21.24 -35.29
N ASP A 6 1.82 -20.88 -35.15
CA ASP A 6 1.38 -19.81 -34.25
C ASP A 6 -0.01 -20.12 -33.65
N THR A 7 -0.04 -21.02 -32.66
CA THR A 7 -1.22 -21.26 -31.81
C THR A 7 -0.92 -20.86 -30.36
N GLY A 8 -0.19 -19.75 -30.17
CA GLY A 8 0.36 -19.33 -28.87
C GLY A 8 -0.29 -18.13 -28.17
N SER A 9 -1.25 -17.41 -28.78
CA SER A 9 -1.59 -16.04 -28.33
C SER A 9 -3.02 -15.82 -27.82
N GLN A 10 -3.94 -16.76 -28.05
CA GLN A 10 -5.38 -16.52 -27.83
C GLN A 10 -5.83 -16.76 -26.37
N TYR A 11 -5.17 -17.67 -25.66
CA TYR A 11 -5.48 -17.99 -24.26
C TYR A 11 -4.71 -17.11 -23.25
N SER A 12 -3.58 -16.53 -23.65
CA SER A 12 -2.74 -15.69 -22.78
C SER A 12 -3.45 -14.40 -22.32
N THR A 13 -4.24 -13.77 -23.19
CA THR A 13 -4.87 -12.47 -22.91
C THR A 13 -6.19 -12.59 -22.11
N LEU A 14 -6.90 -13.71 -22.23
CA LEU A 14 -8.18 -13.94 -21.54
C LEU A 14 -8.00 -14.13 -20.02
N PHE A 15 -6.93 -14.81 -19.60
CA PHE A 15 -6.64 -15.01 -18.17
C PHE A 15 -6.07 -13.76 -17.47
N HIS A 16 -5.52 -12.79 -18.21
CA HIS A 16 -5.00 -11.53 -17.64
C HIS A 16 -6.09 -10.47 -17.43
N ARG A 17 -7.12 -10.44 -18.27
CA ARG A 17 -8.22 -9.48 -18.16
C ARG A 17 -9.07 -9.71 -16.90
N SER A 18 -9.34 -10.97 -16.57
CA SER A 18 -10.14 -11.36 -15.40
C SER A 18 -9.48 -10.95 -14.06
N ARG A 19 -8.14 -11.05 -13.98
CA ARG A 19 -7.38 -10.73 -12.76
C ARG A 19 -7.41 -9.25 -12.40
N ARG A 20 -7.31 -8.35 -13.38
CA ARG A 20 -7.34 -6.89 -13.12
C ARG A 20 -8.72 -6.41 -12.65
N ALA A 21 -9.79 -6.96 -13.22
CA ALA A 21 -11.15 -6.64 -12.79
C ALA A 21 -11.42 -7.13 -11.36
N PHE A 22 -10.92 -8.33 -11.01
CA PHE A 22 -11.03 -8.87 -9.67
C PHE A 22 -10.28 -8.03 -8.62
N ARG A 23 -9.02 -7.65 -8.90
CA ARG A 23 -8.23 -6.77 -8.01
C ARG A 23 -8.94 -5.45 -7.73
N ARG A 24 -9.51 -4.80 -8.75
CA ARG A 24 -10.28 -3.56 -8.56
C ARG A 24 -11.46 -3.76 -7.63
N ARG A 25 -12.23 -4.84 -7.79
CA ARG A 25 -13.36 -5.15 -6.90
C ARG A 25 -12.90 -5.35 -5.46
N LEU A 26 -11.77 -6.00 -5.24
CA LEU A 26 -11.19 -6.17 -3.90
C LEU A 26 -10.76 -4.83 -3.29
N LEU A 27 -10.11 -3.97 -4.07
CA LEU A 27 -9.72 -2.63 -3.63
C LEU A 27 -10.94 -1.80 -3.24
N THR A 28 -12.00 -1.83 -4.05
CA THR A 28 -13.28 -1.17 -3.73
C THR A 28 -13.87 -1.68 -2.42
N LYS A 29 -13.92 -3.00 -2.20
CA LYS A 29 -14.40 -3.59 -0.94
C LYS A 29 -13.52 -3.24 0.26
N ALA A 30 -12.21 -3.20 0.09
CA ALA A 30 -11.29 -2.82 1.15
C ALA A 30 -11.39 -1.33 1.50
N HIS A 31 -11.89 -0.51 0.58
CA HIS A 31 -12.03 0.94 0.68
C HIS A 31 -13.37 1.42 1.27
N GLU A 32 -14.39 0.57 1.41
CA GLU A 32 -15.75 0.97 1.84
C GLU A 32 -15.79 1.86 3.10
N ASP A 33 -14.91 1.61 4.08
CA ASP A 33 -14.83 2.38 5.34
C ASP A 33 -13.77 3.50 5.33
N HIS A 34 -13.26 3.88 4.16
CA HIS A 34 -12.12 4.79 3.97
C HIS A 34 -10.94 4.55 4.95
N PRO A 35 -10.46 3.31 5.10
CA PRO A 35 -9.36 3.03 6.00
C PRO A 35 -8.08 3.74 5.53
N CYS A 36 -7.19 4.07 6.48
CA CYS A 36 -5.85 4.53 6.13
C CYS A 36 -5.09 3.47 5.32
N ILE A 37 -4.02 3.89 4.64
CA ILE A 37 -3.25 3.01 3.74
C ILE A 37 -2.73 1.78 4.48
N VAL A 38 -2.29 1.95 5.73
CA VAL A 38 -1.77 0.88 6.58
C VAL A 38 -2.85 -0.16 6.89
N ARG A 39 -4.07 0.30 7.24
CA ARG A 39 -5.20 -0.60 7.53
C ARG A 39 -5.67 -1.31 6.26
N MET A 40 -5.70 -0.61 5.13
CA MET A 40 -6.08 -1.19 3.85
C MET A 40 -5.08 -2.26 3.39
N LYS A 41 -3.77 -1.98 3.48
CA LYS A 41 -2.69 -2.96 3.23
C LYS A 41 -2.83 -4.18 4.12
N ARG A 42 -3.04 -3.98 5.43
CA ARG A 42 -3.22 -5.08 6.38
C ARG A 42 -4.43 -5.97 6.03
N LYS A 43 -5.59 -5.37 5.77
CA LYS A 43 -6.82 -6.10 5.41
C LYS A 43 -6.62 -6.93 4.14
N LEU A 44 -5.96 -6.37 3.13
CA LEU A 44 -5.72 -7.07 1.88
C LEU A 44 -4.64 -8.16 2.01
N HIS A 45 -3.55 -7.92 2.73
CA HIS A 45 -2.49 -8.92 2.96
C HIS A 45 -2.96 -10.12 3.78
N GLN A 46 -3.96 -9.94 4.65
CA GLN A 46 -4.53 -11.03 5.44
C GLN A 46 -5.40 -11.98 4.60
N SER A 47 -5.99 -11.51 3.50
CA SER A 47 -6.98 -12.29 2.74
C SER A 47 -6.53 -12.62 1.32
N TYR A 48 -5.61 -11.87 0.74
CA TYR A 48 -5.25 -11.96 -0.67
C TYR A 48 -3.77 -11.64 -0.91
N TRP A 49 -3.23 -12.20 -2.00
CA TRP A 49 -1.87 -11.94 -2.45
C TRP A 49 -1.78 -11.83 -3.97
N TRP A 50 -1.05 -10.84 -4.49
CA TRP A 50 -0.63 -10.76 -5.88
C TRP A 50 0.64 -9.92 -6.08
N PRO A 51 1.39 -10.12 -7.19
CA PRO A 51 2.58 -9.31 -7.46
C PRO A 51 2.20 -7.85 -7.68
N GLY A 52 2.86 -6.94 -6.95
CA GLY A 52 2.61 -5.50 -7.02
C GLY A 52 1.41 -5.00 -6.21
N GLN A 53 0.90 -5.79 -5.25
CA GLN A 53 -0.26 -5.44 -4.43
C GLN A 53 -0.16 -4.09 -3.74
N ASP A 54 0.96 -3.79 -3.08
CA ASP A 54 1.15 -2.49 -2.43
C ASP A 54 1.06 -1.32 -3.41
N LYS A 55 1.62 -1.46 -4.62
CA LYS A 55 1.56 -0.43 -5.66
C LYS A 55 0.13 -0.20 -6.15
N ASP A 56 -0.64 -1.28 -6.32
CA ASP A 56 -2.05 -1.20 -6.69
C ASP A 56 -2.87 -0.48 -5.60
N ILE A 57 -2.57 -0.75 -4.32
CA ILE A 57 -3.22 -0.11 -3.16
C ILE A 57 -2.84 1.37 -3.07
N ASP A 58 -1.56 1.69 -3.19
CA ASP A 58 -1.06 3.07 -3.09
C ASP A 58 -1.65 3.94 -4.20
N ASN A 59 -1.67 3.43 -5.44
CA ASN A 59 -2.30 4.11 -6.57
C ASN A 59 -3.80 4.32 -6.37
N PHE A 60 -4.49 3.39 -5.69
CA PHE A 60 -5.92 3.50 -5.43
C PHE A 60 -6.21 4.54 -4.35
N VAL A 61 -5.49 4.48 -3.22
CA VAL A 61 -5.67 5.37 -2.06
C VAL A 61 -5.21 6.80 -2.36
N LYS A 62 -4.28 6.99 -3.30
CA LYS A 62 -3.82 8.32 -3.74
C LYS A 62 -4.98 9.23 -4.19
N TYR A 63 -6.05 8.66 -4.75
CA TYR A 63 -7.19 9.42 -5.25
C TYR A 63 -8.32 9.59 -4.22
N CYS A 64 -8.18 9.08 -3.00
CA CYS A 64 -9.19 9.20 -1.95
C CYS A 64 -8.73 10.15 -0.84
N ALA A 65 -9.33 11.34 -0.76
CA ALA A 65 -9.01 12.32 0.27
C ALA A 65 -9.24 11.80 1.70
N ASP A 66 -10.33 11.06 1.94
CA ASP A 66 -10.66 10.54 3.28
C ASP A 66 -9.64 9.52 3.77
N CYS A 67 -9.20 8.62 2.89
CA CYS A 67 -8.11 7.69 3.20
C CYS A 67 -6.78 8.42 3.50
N GLN A 68 -6.48 9.50 2.76
CA GLN A 68 -5.28 10.32 3.01
C GLN A 68 -5.35 11.05 4.37
N LEU A 69 -6.52 11.57 4.72
CA LEU A 69 -6.75 12.25 6.01
C LEU A 69 -6.62 11.29 7.20
N ASN A 70 -7.01 10.02 7.00
CA ASN A 70 -6.89 8.96 8.00
C ASN A 70 -5.47 8.39 8.11
N ASP A 71 -4.60 8.64 7.15
CA ASP A 71 -3.23 8.11 7.11
C ASP A 71 -2.21 8.92 7.92
N LYS A 72 -2.70 9.75 8.85
CA LYS A 72 -1.83 10.52 9.74
C LYS A 72 -0.98 9.55 10.55
N PRO A 73 0.35 9.49 10.33
CA PRO A 73 1.21 8.69 11.17
C PRO A 73 1.12 9.28 12.59
N LEU A 74 0.90 8.42 13.57
CA LEU A 74 0.88 8.78 14.99
C LEU A 74 2.18 9.48 15.46
N LEU A 75 3.19 9.54 14.59
CA LEU A 75 4.47 10.19 14.83
C LEU A 75 4.55 11.66 14.42
N ARG A 76 3.56 12.26 13.71
CA ARG A 76 3.63 13.72 13.46
C ARG A 76 3.63 14.55 14.76
N ASN A 77 3.23 13.94 15.88
CA ASN A 77 3.22 14.59 17.20
C ASN A 77 4.25 14.01 18.20
N TYR A 78 4.99 12.94 17.87
CA TYR A 78 5.98 12.36 18.79
C TYR A 78 7.36 13.02 18.65
N TYR A 79 7.74 13.45 17.44
CA TYR A 79 9.01 14.15 17.20
C TYR A 79 8.86 15.67 16.96
N ALA A 80 7.63 16.19 16.81
CA ALA A 80 7.42 17.61 16.51
C ALA A 80 7.41 18.53 17.75
N THR A 81 7.21 17.96 18.95
CA THR A 81 7.31 18.70 20.24
C THR A 81 8.60 18.44 20.99
N ALA A 82 9.43 17.50 20.53
CA ALA A 82 10.63 17.03 21.24
C ALA A 82 11.95 17.60 20.69
N VAL A 83 11.92 18.64 19.85
CA VAL A 83 13.14 19.27 19.32
C VAL A 83 13.09 20.77 19.54
N THR A 84 13.46 21.20 20.74
CA THR A 84 14.11 22.51 20.93
C THR A 84 15.62 22.29 20.73
N PRO A 85 16.27 22.90 19.71
CA PRO A 85 17.72 22.76 19.47
C PRO A 85 18.61 23.53 20.46
N HIS A 86 18.13 23.90 21.64
CA HIS A 86 18.88 24.77 22.54
C HIS A 86 18.46 24.59 24.00
N ASP A 87 18.80 23.45 24.60
CA ASP A 87 19.13 23.45 26.02
C ASP A 87 20.41 22.65 26.26
N ARG A 88 21.42 23.37 26.73
CA ARG A 88 22.82 22.98 26.83
C ARG A 88 23.07 22.51 28.26
N SER A 89 22.46 21.38 28.62
CA SER A 89 22.64 20.76 29.94
C SER A 89 22.92 19.26 29.78
N LEU A 90 24.08 18.96 29.21
CA LEU A 90 24.74 17.66 29.37
C LEU A 90 25.23 17.56 30.81
N GLY A 91 24.49 16.80 31.62
CA GLY A 91 24.94 16.26 32.89
C GLY A 91 24.60 14.78 32.89
N GLU A 92 25.56 13.99 32.42
CA GLU A 92 26.05 12.75 33.03
C GLU A 92 25.03 11.82 33.73
N ILE A 93 25.09 10.52 33.39
CA ILE A 93 24.63 9.31 34.12
C ILE A 93 23.83 8.41 33.17
N MET A 94 24.06 7.11 33.00
CA MET A 94 25.12 6.16 33.34
C MET A 94 24.72 4.91 32.53
N PHE A 95 25.59 4.41 31.66
CA PHE A 95 25.54 2.99 31.30
C PHE A 95 26.48 2.27 32.27
N ASN A 96 25.90 1.44 33.13
CA ASN A 96 26.60 0.37 33.85
C ASN A 96 25.87 -0.93 33.55
#